data_AF-A0A6M0EM75-F1
#
_entry.id   AF-A0A6M0EM75-F1
#
_cell.length_a   1.000
_cell.length_b   1.000
_cell.length_c   1.000
_cell.angle_alpha   90.00
_cell.angle_beta   90.00
_cell.angle_gamma   90.00
#
_symmetry.space_group_name_H-M   'P 1'
#
loop_
_entity.id
_entity.type
_entity.pdbx_description
1 polymer ?
#
loop_
_entity_poly.entity_id
_entity_poly.type
_entity_poly.pdbx_seq_one_letter_code
_entity_poly.pdbx_strand_id
1 'polypeptide(L)'
;MEIEELKHHHRIIDMMLSMHSKLRDDNQRLALIINVILLCSSVILSTLVFIDPTILKFLKIDPQVSKVAVGICSTVVFIISLIELRVDWKEKSERYGQACEILSRLKADCRELLKSNEPPDPQRVEDQCKVCAQTLSTLPKIPDEKFPRLKAYYKAKVELSKFIDLHPSVPVWILRIVLLFHGIKKLFFS
;
A
#
# COMPACT_ATOMS: atom_id res chain seq x y z
N MET A 1 -30.15 19.31 2.35
CA MET A 1 -29.26 18.96 3.48
C MET A 1 -28.63 17.59 3.25
N GLU A 2 -29.43 16.56 2.97
CA GLU A 2 -28.98 15.16 2.80
C GLU A 2 -28.00 14.93 1.63
N ILE A 3 -28.17 15.61 0.48
CA ILE A 3 -27.23 15.48 -0.67
C ILE A 3 -25.83 16.02 -0.33
N GLU A 4 -25.74 17.04 0.51
CA GLU A 4 -24.44 17.62 0.92
C GLU A 4 -23.70 16.68 1.87
N GLU A 5 -24.44 16.04 2.78
CA GLU A 5 -23.93 14.99 3.65
C GLU A 5 -23.47 13.75 2.85
N LEU A 6 -24.22 13.34 1.83
CA LEU A 6 -23.80 12.26 0.93
C LEU A 6 -22.51 12.61 0.16
N LYS A 7 -22.38 13.86 -0.32
CA LYS A 7 -21.13 14.35 -0.94
C LYS A 7 -19.96 14.35 0.04
N HIS A 8 -20.21 14.68 1.31
CA HIS A 8 -19.21 14.63 2.36
C HIS A 8 -18.71 13.18 2.58
N HIS A 9 -19.64 12.24 2.76
CA HIS A 9 -19.31 10.81 2.89
C HIS A 9 -18.58 10.28 1.67
N HIS A 10 -19.01 10.62 0.45
CA HIS A 10 -18.34 10.22 -0.79
C HIS A 10 -16.87 10.65 -0.83
N ARG A 11 -16.56 11.89 -0.40
CA ARG A 11 -15.19 12.39 -0.32
C ARG A 11 -14.35 11.64 0.71
N ILE A 12 -14.94 11.30 1.87
CA ILE A 12 -14.26 10.51 2.90
C ILE A 12 -13.96 9.11 2.37
N ILE A 13 -14.95 8.46 1.74
CA ILE A 13 -14.81 7.12 1.16
C ILE A 13 -13.71 7.10 0.10
N ASP A 14 -13.65 8.09 -0.79
CA ASP A 14 -12.61 8.16 -1.82
C ASP A 14 -11.20 8.35 -1.23
N MET A 15 -11.11 9.20 -0.19
CA MET A 15 -9.87 9.39 0.56
C MET A 15 -9.44 8.08 1.22
N MET A 16 -10.33 7.44 1.99
CA MET A 16 -10.07 6.18 2.68
C MET A 16 -9.69 5.07 1.69
N LEU A 17 -10.40 4.95 0.57
CA LEU A 17 -10.11 3.96 -0.47
C LEU A 17 -8.68 4.11 -0.98
N SER A 18 -8.24 5.34 -1.24
CA SER A 18 -6.87 5.62 -1.69
C SER A 18 -5.82 5.31 -0.61
N MET A 19 -6.13 5.58 0.66
CA MET A 19 -5.23 5.28 1.79
C MET A 19 -5.09 3.76 2.02
N HIS A 20 -6.21 3.04 2.06
CA HIS A 20 -6.22 1.58 2.20
C HIS A 20 -5.54 0.89 1.02
N SER A 21 -5.75 1.38 -0.21
CA SER A 21 -5.07 0.85 -1.40
C SER A 21 -3.56 0.99 -1.27
N LYS A 22 -3.09 2.15 -0.79
CA LYS A 22 -1.66 2.39 -0.60
C LYS A 22 -1.06 1.47 0.47
N LEU A 23 -1.75 1.28 1.59
CA LEU A 23 -1.31 0.38 2.66
C LEU A 23 -1.27 -1.08 2.21
N ARG A 24 -2.28 -1.53 1.46
CA ARG A 24 -2.31 -2.86 0.83
C ARG A 24 -1.08 -3.06 -0.06
N ASP A 25 -0.89 -2.17 -1.03
CA ASP A 25 0.17 -2.33 -2.03
C ASP A 25 1.57 -2.28 -1.39
N ASP A 26 1.78 -1.46 -0.36
CA ASP A 26 3.05 -1.39 0.38
C ASP A 26 3.31 -2.69 1.16
N ASN A 27 2.32 -3.21 1.88
CA ASN A 27 2.47 -4.46 2.62
C ASN A 27 2.66 -5.67 1.68
N GLN A 28 1.97 -5.69 0.53
CA GLN A 28 2.13 -6.74 -0.47
C GLN A 28 3.53 -6.75 -1.07
N ARG A 29 4.10 -5.57 -1.36
CA ARG A 29 5.48 -5.46 -1.85
C ARG A 29 6.49 -5.91 -0.80
N LEU A 30 6.31 -5.50 0.45
CA LEU A 30 7.18 -5.93 1.54
C LEU A 30 7.14 -7.45 1.74
N ALA A 31 5.94 -8.04 1.74
CA ALA A 31 5.77 -9.49 1.81
C ALA A 31 6.50 -10.19 0.66
N LEU A 32 6.31 -9.71 -0.57
CA LEU A 32 6.98 -10.30 -1.75
C LEU A 32 8.50 -10.19 -1.66
N ILE A 33 9.03 -9.02 -1.30
CA ILE A 33 10.48 -8.79 -1.20
C ILE A 33 11.10 -9.72 -0.15
N ILE A 34 10.48 -9.82 1.04
CA ILE A 34 10.97 -10.70 2.11
C ILE A 34 10.96 -12.17 1.65
N ASN A 35 9.86 -12.63 1.05
CA ASN A 35 9.75 -13.99 0.52
C ASN A 35 10.83 -14.30 -0.54
N VAL A 36 11.05 -13.38 -1.48
CA VAL A 36 12.08 -13.54 -2.51
C VAL A 36 13.47 -13.60 -1.89
N ILE A 37 13.78 -12.71 -0.93
CA ILE A 37 15.07 -12.73 -0.22
C ILE A 37 15.28 -14.06 0.52
N LEU A 38 14.26 -14.53 1.25
CA LEU A 38 14.33 -15.80 1.98
C LEU A 38 14.50 -16.99 1.04
N LEU A 39 13.79 -17.02 -0.08
CA LEU A 39 13.89 -18.09 -1.06
C LEU A 39 15.27 -18.10 -1.73
N CYS A 40 15.76 -16.95 -2.18
CA CYS A 40 17.11 -16.82 -2.74
C CYS A 40 18.18 -17.23 -1.72
N SER A 41 18.06 -16.77 -0.48
CA SER A 41 19.01 -17.12 0.59
C SER A 41 18.98 -18.61 0.89
N SER A 42 17.81 -19.24 0.89
CA SER A 42 17.66 -20.68 1.11
C SER A 42 18.32 -21.51 0.01
N VAL A 43 18.15 -21.10 -1.26
CA VAL A 43 18.82 -21.75 -2.40
C VAL A 43 20.34 -21.60 -2.30
N ILE A 44 20.84 -20.39 -2.03
CA ILE A 44 22.28 -20.13 -1.89
C ILE A 44 22.87 -20.97 -0.74
N LEU A 45 22.22 -20.97 0.43
CA LEU A 45 22.67 -21.76 1.57
C LEU A 45 22.67 -23.26 1.28
N SER A 46 21.62 -23.76 0.62
CA SER A 46 21.55 -25.17 0.21
C SER A 46 22.70 -25.53 -0.75
N THR A 47 22.96 -24.71 -1.77
CA THR A 47 24.09 -24.93 -2.69
C THR A 47 25.44 -24.88 -1.98
N LEU A 48 25.64 -23.93 -1.05
CA LEU A 48 26.89 -23.81 -0.28
C LEU A 48 27.17 -25.04 0.58
N VAL A 49 26.15 -25.73 1.08
CA VAL A 49 26.31 -26.97 1.86
C VAL A 49 26.83 -28.12 0.98
N PHE A 50 26.46 -28.17 -0.30
CA PHE A 50 26.86 -29.23 -1.23
C PHE A 50 28.15 -28.95 -2.01
N ILE A 51 28.72 -27.74 -1.91
CA ILE A 51 29.97 -27.41 -2.59
C ILE A 51 31.14 -28.17 -1.96
N ASP A 52 31.86 -28.92 -2.79
CA ASP A 52 33.05 -29.66 -2.38
C ASP A 52 34.17 -28.73 -1.91
N PRO A 53 34.93 -29.11 -0.85
CA PRO A 53 36.05 -28.34 -0.34
C PRO A 53 37.19 -28.14 -1.36
N THR A 54 37.24 -28.96 -2.41
CA THR A 54 38.19 -28.84 -3.53
C THR A 54 37.90 -27.61 -4.39
N ILE A 55 36.61 -27.29 -4.59
CA ILE A 55 36.15 -26.11 -5.34
C ILE A 55 36.36 -24.84 -4.48
N LEU A 56 36.14 -24.94 -3.16
CA LEU A 56 36.41 -23.85 -2.21
C LEU A 56 37.91 -23.50 -2.12
N LYS A 57 38.79 -24.51 -2.17
CA LYS A 57 40.24 -24.30 -2.25
C LYS A 57 40.65 -23.60 -3.54
N PHE A 58 40.00 -23.88 -4.67
CA PHE A 58 40.24 -23.17 -5.93
C PHE A 58 39.88 -21.66 -5.83
N LEU A 59 38.83 -21.33 -5.09
CA LEU A 59 38.43 -19.95 -4.77
C LEU A 59 39.26 -19.29 -3.66
N LYS A 60 40.28 -19.97 -3.11
CA LYS A 60 41.11 -19.52 -1.96
C LYS A 60 40.30 -19.19 -0.70
N ILE A 61 39.13 -19.79 -0.52
CA ILE A 61 38.31 -19.59 0.69
C ILE A 61 38.66 -20.71 1.69
N ASP A 62 38.97 -20.33 2.93
CA ASP A 62 39.22 -21.29 4.00
C ASP A 62 37.94 -22.10 4.27
N PRO A 63 38.01 -23.45 4.22
CA PRO A 63 36.87 -24.33 4.53
C PRO A 63 36.25 -24.07 5.91
N GLN A 64 37.03 -23.66 6.92
CA GLN A 64 36.50 -23.37 8.25
C GLN A 64 35.67 -22.09 8.27
N VAL A 65 36.18 -21.03 7.63
CA VAL A 65 35.47 -19.73 7.52
C VAL A 65 34.16 -19.91 6.75
N SER A 66 34.16 -20.74 5.71
CA SER A 66 32.96 -21.05 4.92
C SER A 66 31.86 -21.69 5.77
N LYS A 67 32.22 -22.67 6.62
CA LYS A 67 31.24 -23.33 7.51
C LYS A 67 30.65 -22.37 8.54
N VAL A 68 31.48 -21.52 9.15
CA VAL A 68 31.00 -20.52 10.11
C VAL A 68 30.10 -19.49 9.42
N ALA A 69 30.47 -19.02 8.23
CA ALA A 69 29.66 -18.08 7.45
C ALA A 69 28.30 -18.68 7.06
N VAL A 70 28.25 -19.93 6.62
CA VAL A 70 26.99 -20.65 6.33
C VAL A 70 26.11 -20.76 7.58
N GLY A 71 26.70 -21.07 8.73
CA GLY A 71 25.98 -21.12 10.01
C GLY A 71 25.34 -19.78 10.37
N ILE A 72 26.13 -18.70 10.33
CA ILE A 72 25.65 -17.34 10.62
C ILE A 72 24.55 -16.91 9.64
N CYS A 73 24.76 -17.11 8.33
CA CYS A 73 23.76 -16.79 7.32
C CYS A 73 22.45 -17.57 7.55
N SER A 74 22.53 -18.87 7.90
CA SER A 74 21.36 -19.69 8.20
C SER A 74 20.60 -19.18 9.41
N THR A 75 21.31 -18.78 10.48
CA THR A 75 20.69 -18.17 11.66
C THR A 75 19.97 -16.86 11.32
N VAL A 76 20.59 -15.99 10.51
CA VAL A 76 19.96 -14.73 10.07
C VAL A 76 18.71 -14.99 9.23
N VAL A 77 18.77 -15.91 8.26
CA VAL A 77 17.61 -16.30 7.44
C VAL A 77 16.48 -16.84 8.32
N PHE A 78 16.80 -17.65 9.32
CA PHE A 78 15.83 -18.16 10.27
C PHE A 78 15.17 -17.04 11.10
N ILE A 79 15.94 -16.07 11.58
CA ILE A 79 15.40 -14.89 12.30
C ILE A 79 14.46 -14.09 11.40
N ILE A 80 14.84 -13.84 10.14
CA ILE A 80 13.99 -13.12 9.19
C ILE A 80 12.69 -13.90 8.94
N SER A 81 12.75 -15.23 8.81
CA SER A 81 11.57 -16.08 8.66
C SER A 81 10.64 -16.00 9.89
N LEU A 82 11.19 -15.98 11.10
CA LEU A 82 10.39 -15.79 12.33
C LEU A 82 9.72 -14.41 12.37
N ILE A 83 10.42 -13.36 11.94
CA ILE A 83 9.86 -12.01 11.85
C ILE A 83 8.73 -11.97 10.83
N GLU A 84 8.91 -12.58 9.66
CA GLU A 84 7.88 -12.67 8.64
C GLU A 84 6.63 -13.38 9.18
N LEU A 85 6.82 -14.54 9.80
CA LEU A 85 5.74 -15.32 10.42
C LEU A 85 5.01 -14.52 11.52
N ARG A 86 5.73 -13.70 12.29
CA ARG A 86 5.13 -12.91 13.38
C ARG A 86 4.37 -11.68 12.88
N VAL A 87 4.88 -11.00 11.85
CA VAL A 87 4.34 -9.70 11.43
C VAL A 87 3.18 -9.86 10.43
N ASP A 88 3.13 -10.97 9.71
CA ASP A 88 2.12 -11.35 8.71
C ASP A 88 1.72 -10.19 7.79
N TRP A 89 2.71 -9.74 7.01
CA TRP A 89 2.52 -8.69 6.02
C TRP A 89 1.46 -9.05 4.97
N LYS A 90 1.30 -10.34 4.69
CA LYS A 90 0.34 -10.86 3.73
C LYS A 90 -1.09 -10.73 4.26
N GLU A 91 -1.36 -11.20 5.47
CA GLU A 91 -2.67 -11.05 6.10
C GLU A 91 -3.05 -9.58 6.27
N LYS A 92 -2.10 -8.72 6.68
CA LYS A 92 -2.34 -7.27 6.74
C LYS A 92 -2.73 -6.70 5.39
N SER A 93 -2.03 -7.08 4.32
CA SER A 93 -2.37 -6.66 2.96
C SER A 93 -3.78 -7.10 2.58
N GLU A 94 -4.14 -8.36 2.84
CA GLU A 94 -5.46 -8.91 2.53
C GLU A 94 -6.59 -8.17 3.27
N ARG A 95 -6.42 -7.87 4.55
CA ARG A 95 -7.39 -7.05 5.33
C ARG A 95 -7.59 -5.67 4.72
N TYR A 96 -6.51 -5.01 4.28
CA TYR A 96 -6.63 -3.74 3.57
C TYR A 96 -7.23 -3.90 2.17
N GLY A 97 -7.03 -5.05 1.51
CA GLY A 97 -7.68 -5.42 0.25
C GLY A 97 -9.20 -5.55 0.37
N GLN A 98 -9.67 -6.29 1.36
CA GLN A 98 -11.10 -6.42 1.67
C GLN A 98 -11.72 -5.04 1.96
N ALA A 99 -11.03 -4.22 2.75
CA ALA A 99 -11.45 -2.83 3.00
C ALA A 99 -11.59 -2.02 1.70
N CYS A 100 -10.65 -2.17 0.75
CA CYS A 100 -10.73 -1.49 -0.54
C CYS A 100 -11.93 -1.97 -1.38
N GLU A 101 -12.23 -3.26 -1.38
CA GLU A 101 -13.37 -3.80 -2.11
C GLU A 101 -14.69 -3.24 -1.57
N ILE A 102 -14.84 -3.24 -0.24
CA ILE A 102 -16.01 -2.68 0.45
C ILE A 102 -16.15 -1.19 0.13
N LEU A 103 -15.06 -0.41 0.29
CA LEU A 103 -15.06 1.02 -0.01
C LEU A 103 -15.31 1.33 -1.48
N SER A 104 -14.84 0.47 -2.40
CA SER A 104 -15.07 0.64 -3.84
C SER A 104 -16.53 0.43 -4.20
N ARG A 105 -17.20 -0.56 -3.60
CA ARG A 105 -18.65 -0.77 -3.76
C ARG A 105 -19.43 0.42 -3.22
N LEU A 106 -19.14 0.81 -1.97
CA LEU A 106 -19.79 1.96 -1.32
C LEU A 106 -19.61 3.26 -2.12
N LYS A 107 -18.42 3.46 -2.72
CA LYS A 107 -18.16 4.60 -3.61
C LYS A 107 -19.03 4.56 -4.86
N ALA A 108 -19.22 3.38 -5.45
CA ALA A 108 -20.05 3.19 -6.63
C ALA A 108 -21.52 3.51 -6.31
N ASP A 109 -22.03 3.01 -5.19
CA ASP A 109 -23.40 3.25 -4.72
C ASP A 109 -23.64 4.75 -4.49
N CYS A 110 -22.72 5.44 -3.79
CA CYS A 110 -22.80 6.89 -3.63
C CYS A 110 -22.76 7.64 -4.97
N ARG A 111 -21.96 7.16 -5.93
CA ARG A 111 -21.84 7.79 -7.25
C ARG A 111 -23.12 7.62 -8.07
N GLU A 112 -23.78 6.48 -7.97
CA GLU A 112 -25.05 6.21 -8.63
C GLU A 112 -26.14 7.17 -8.14
N LEU A 113 -26.28 7.30 -6.81
CA LEU A 113 -27.22 8.24 -6.20
C LEU A 113 -26.92 9.71 -6.54
N LEU A 114 -25.64 10.08 -6.66
CA LEU A 114 -25.23 11.44 -7.03
C LEU A 114 -25.40 11.75 -8.52
N LYS A 115 -25.43 10.73 -9.39
CA LYS A 115 -25.56 10.90 -10.85
C LYS A 115 -27.01 10.77 -11.35
N SER A 116 -27.92 10.28 -10.51
CA SER A 116 -29.34 10.23 -10.86
C SER A 116 -29.85 11.64 -11.20
N ASN A 117 -30.46 11.78 -12.38
CA ASN A 117 -31.07 13.04 -12.83
C ASN A 117 -32.40 13.34 -12.11
N GLU A 118 -32.96 12.34 -11.44
CA GLU A 118 -34.15 12.51 -10.59
C GLU A 118 -33.72 12.94 -9.18
N PRO A 119 -34.48 13.83 -8.52
CA PRO A 119 -34.22 14.16 -7.12
C PRO A 119 -34.20 12.85 -6.31
N PRO A 120 -33.05 12.49 -5.71
CA PRO A 120 -32.93 11.23 -5.01
C PRO A 120 -33.92 11.22 -3.85
N ASP A 121 -34.61 10.09 -3.69
CA ASP A 121 -35.52 9.87 -2.59
C ASP A 121 -34.78 10.13 -1.26
N PRO A 122 -35.24 11.09 -0.44
CA PRO A 122 -34.56 11.47 0.80
C PRO A 122 -34.32 10.27 1.73
N GLN A 123 -35.25 9.30 1.77
CA GLN A 123 -35.10 8.08 2.55
C GLN A 123 -33.90 7.23 2.07
N ARG A 124 -33.71 7.09 0.76
CA ARG A 124 -32.58 6.35 0.19
C ARG A 124 -31.24 7.01 0.48
N VAL A 125 -31.21 8.36 0.53
CA VAL A 125 -29.99 9.10 0.87
C VAL A 125 -29.64 8.92 2.35
N GLU A 126 -30.64 9.01 3.24
CA GLU A 126 -30.44 8.80 4.68
C GLU A 126 -29.96 7.37 4.98
N ASP A 127 -30.60 6.37 4.36
CA ASP A 127 -30.19 4.97 4.50
C ASP A 127 -28.77 4.74 4.00
N GLN A 128 -28.39 5.34 2.86
CA GLN A 128 -27.02 5.24 2.37
C GLN A 128 -26.01 5.91 3.32
N CYS A 129 -26.34 7.07 3.89
CA CYS A 129 -25.49 7.73 4.89
C CYS A 129 -25.28 6.83 6.13
N LYS A 130 -26.33 6.16 6.62
CA LYS A 130 -26.23 5.19 7.73
C LYS A 130 -25.33 4.01 7.37
N VAL A 131 -25.51 3.43 6.18
CA VAL A 131 -24.66 2.33 5.68
C VAL A 131 -23.20 2.78 5.57
N CYS A 132 -22.95 4.00 5.08
CA CYS A 132 -21.62 4.56 5.00
C CYS A 132 -20.96 4.70 6.38
N ALA A 133 -21.67 5.30 7.34
CA ALA A 133 -21.16 5.51 8.70
C ALA A 133 -20.85 4.17 9.41
N GLN A 134 -21.76 3.21 9.32
CA GLN A 134 -21.59 1.87 9.88
C GLN A 134 -20.39 1.15 9.24
N THR A 135 -20.31 1.15 7.91
CA THR A 135 -19.20 0.52 7.19
C THR A 135 -17.86 1.14 7.56
N LEU A 136 -17.76 2.47 7.62
CA LEU A 136 -16.51 3.15 7.97
C LEU A 136 -16.01 2.77 9.37
N SER A 137 -16.91 2.50 10.31
CA SER A 137 -16.55 2.08 11.67
C SER A 137 -16.02 0.64 11.79
N THR A 138 -16.34 -0.23 10.82
CA THR A 138 -15.92 -1.64 10.84
C THR A 138 -14.60 -1.87 10.10
N LEU A 139 -14.12 -0.89 9.33
CA LEU A 139 -12.89 -1.00 8.56
C LEU A 139 -11.65 -1.10 9.46
N PRO A 140 -10.57 -1.75 8.96
CA PRO A 140 -9.32 -1.82 9.69
C PRO A 140 -8.77 -0.41 9.93
N LYS A 141 -8.47 -0.09 11.20
CA LYS A 141 -8.00 1.24 11.59
C LYS A 141 -6.66 1.57 10.92
N ILE A 142 -6.58 2.77 10.34
CA ILE A 142 -5.33 3.33 9.86
C ILE A 142 -4.57 3.87 11.08
N PRO A 143 -3.28 3.53 11.26
CA PRO A 143 -2.47 4.11 12.34
C PRO A 143 -2.39 5.63 12.23
N ASP A 144 -2.63 6.34 13.33
CA ASP A 144 -2.68 7.80 13.36
C ASP A 144 -1.36 8.45 12.89
N GLU A 145 -0.22 7.82 13.20
CA GLU A 145 1.10 8.28 12.74
C GLU A 145 1.22 8.29 11.20
N LYS A 146 0.55 7.35 10.53
CA LYS A 146 0.58 7.23 9.07
C LYS A 146 -0.47 8.11 8.41
N PHE A 147 -1.49 8.54 9.14
CA PHE A 147 -2.63 9.26 8.59
C PHE A 147 -2.25 10.58 7.90
N PRO A 148 -1.42 11.49 8.48
CA PRO A 148 -1.00 12.72 7.79
C PRO A 148 -0.26 12.43 6.47
N ARG A 149 0.62 11.44 6.48
CA ARG A 149 1.40 11.04 5.29
C ARG A 149 0.50 10.46 4.21
N LEU A 150 -0.44 9.59 4.57
CA LEU A 150 -1.40 9.00 3.65
C LEU A 150 -2.38 10.05 3.09
N LYS A 151 -2.74 11.05 3.89
CA LYS A 151 -3.58 12.17 3.47
C LYS A 151 -2.85 13.07 2.47
N ALA A 152 -1.57 13.36 2.70
CA ALA A 152 -0.72 14.07 1.75
C ALA A 152 -0.59 13.31 0.44
N TYR A 153 -0.38 11.99 0.51
CA TYR A 153 -0.36 11.11 -0.66
C TYR A 153 -1.68 11.16 -1.46
N TYR A 154 -2.84 11.07 -0.80
CA TYR A 154 -4.13 11.19 -1.46
C TYR A 154 -4.30 12.54 -2.17
N LYS A 155 -3.98 13.65 -1.49
CA LYS A 155 -4.05 14.99 -2.10
C LYS A 155 -3.16 15.09 -3.33
N ALA A 156 -1.91 14.63 -3.23
CA ALA A 156 -0.97 14.60 -4.35
C ALA A 156 -1.48 13.73 -5.51
N LYS A 157 -2.11 12.58 -5.21
CA LYS A 157 -2.74 11.72 -6.23
C LYS A 157 -3.89 12.42 -6.95
N VAL A 158 -4.78 13.09 -6.22
CA VAL A 158 -5.92 13.83 -6.80
C VAL A 158 -5.43 14.96 -7.69
N GLU A 159 -4.46 15.73 -7.24
CA GLU A 159 -3.88 16.82 -8.02
C GLU A 159 -3.12 16.29 -9.24
N LEU A 160 -2.33 15.22 -9.09
CA LEU A 160 -1.66 14.55 -10.20
C LEU A 160 -2.66 14.05 -11.25
N SER A 161 -3.81 13.50 -10.83
CA SER A 161 -4.88 13.09 -11.74
C SER A 161 -5.38 14.28 -12.57
N LYS A 162 -5.63 15.43 -11.94
CA LYS A 162 -6.03 16.65 -12.64
C LYS A 162 -4.98 17.12 -13.65
N PHE A 163 -3.70 17.04 -13.29
CA PHE A 163 -2.60 17.38 -14.20
C PHE A 163 -2.47 16.41 -15.38
N ILE A 164 -2.71 15.11 -15.15
CA ILE A 164 -2.74 14.11 -16.22
C ILE A 164 -3.88 14.41 -17.20
N ASP A 165 -5.05 14.79 -16.71
CA ASP A 165 -6.20 15.14 -17.55
C ASP A 165 -5.93 16.40 -18.41
N LEU A 166 -5.15 17.36 -17.89
CA LEU A 166 -4.75 18.58 -18.62
C LEU A 166 -3.62 18.35 -19.62
N HIS A 167 -2.71 17.40 -19.34
CA HIS A 167 -1.51 17.16 -20.13
C HIS A 167 -1.29 15.66 -20.40
N PRO A 168 -2.11 15.03 -21.27
CA PRO A 168 -2.10 13.58 -21.49
C PRO A 168 -0.81 13.06 -22.14
N SER A 169 -0.09 13.91 -22.89
CA SER A 169 1.15 13.53 -23.59
C SER A 169 2.39 13.54 -22.71
N VAL A 170 2.30 14.02 -21.47
CA VAL A 170 3.45 14.16 -20.57
C VAL A 170 3.62 12.90 -19.72
N PRO A 171 4.83 12.30 -19.66
CA PRO A 171 5.10 11.19 -18.76
C PRO A 171 4.78 11.51 -17.29
N VAL A 172 4.12 10.58 -16.60
CA VAL A 172 3.66 10.74 -15.20
C VAL A 172 4.80 11.09 -14.24
N TRP A 173 6.01 10.61 -14.48
CA TRP A 173 7.16 10.90 -13.63
C TRP A 173 7.57 12.39 -13.69
N ILE A 174 7.46 13.04 -14.85
CA ILE A 174 7.71 14.48 -15.00
C ILE A 174 6.64 15.26 -14.23
N LEU A 175 5.36 14.89 -14.39
CA LEU A 175 4.25 15.54 -13.70
C LEU A 175 4.41 15.48 -12.17
N ARG A 176 4.91 14.34 -11.63
CA ARG A 176 5.21 14.22 -10.20
C ARG A 176 6.29 15.19 -9.73
N ILE A 177 7.35 15.37 -10.52
CA ILE A 177 8.44 16.30 -10.19
C ILE A 177 7.91 17.74 -10.20
N VAL A 178 7.15 18.12 -11.23
CA VAL A 178 6.56 19.46 -11.34
C VAL A 178 5.64 19.76 -10.17
N LEU A 179 4.79 18.81 -9.77
CA LEU A 179 3.88 18.95 -8.64
C LEU A 179 4.62 19.13 -7.31
N LEU A 180 5.74 18.42 -7.14
CA LEU A 180 6.63 18.59 -5.98
C LEU A 180 7.24 20.00 -5.95
N PHE A 181 7.77 20.50 -7.07
CA PHE A 181 8.28 21.87 -7.16
C PHE A 181 7.19 22.93 -6.93
N HIS A 182 5.97 22.70 -7.44
CA HIS A 182 4.85 23.60 -7.23
C HIS A 182 4.47 23.68 -5.74
N GLY A 183 4.45 22.54 -5.05
CA GLY A 183 4.22 22.47 -3.60
C GLY A 183 5.29 23.21 -2.79
N ILE A 184 6.57 23.03 -3.14
CA ILE A 184 7.69 23.75 -2.49
C ILE A 184 7.58 25.25 -2.74
N LYS A 185 7.35 25.68 -3.98
CA LYS A 185 7.25 27.11 -4.32
C LYS A 185 6.12 27.79 -3.53
N LYS A 186 4.97 27.11 -3.38
CA LYS A 186 3.83 27.63 -2.61
C LYS A 186 4.10 27.72 -1.11
N LEU A 187 5.01 26.90 -0.58
CA LEU A 187 5.39 26.90 0.83
C LEU A 187 6.44 27.99 1.16
N PHE A 188 7.29 28.34 0.19
CA PHE A 188 8.32 29.38 0.34
C PHE A 188 7.89 30.79 -0.09
N PHE A 189 6.86 30.92 -0.93
CA PHE A 189 6.36 32.20 -1.45
C PHE A 189 4.93 32.53 -0.97
N SER A 190 4.47 31.92 0.12
CA SER A 190 3.20 32.23 0.81
C SER A 190 3.47 32.68 2.24
#